data_AF-A0A8J5JUY5-F1
#
_entry.id   AF-A0A8J5JUY5-F1
#
_cell.length_a   1.000
_cell.length_b   1.000
_cell.length_c   1.000
_cell.angle_alpha   90.00
_cell.angle_beta   90.00
_cell.angle_gamma   90.00
#
_symmetry.space_group_name_H-M   'P 1'
#
loop_
_entity.id
_entity.type
_entity.pdbx_description
1 polymer ?
#
loop_
_entity_poly.entity_id
_entity_poly.type
_entity_poly.pdbx_seq_one_letter_code
_entity_poly.pdbx_strand_id
1 'polypeptide(L)'
;MALLKNGAFKEEFAHFLMEEWKKPPYGPIIDRKTVYISHGGKCMEMENSEDEMLQTLEPSRLQGQHKEADTLIAFHGKNITTGNILARSTDTDVLIILLGLVGSMEGLSIMMDYGSGNQWRYIYVSEIAAILEEKHSGLTEALLGLHAIKVVILHSA
;
A
#
# COMPACT_ATOMS: atom_id res chain seq x y z
N MET A 1 15.76 -11.69 -14.58
CA MET A 1 15.40 -10.26 -14.43
C MET A 1 14.95 -9.57 -15.73
N ALA A 2 15.26 -10.08 -16.94
CA ALA A 2 14.85 -9.44 -18.20
C ALA A 2 13.34 -9.45 -18.48
N LEU A 3 12.63 -10.53 -18.10
CA LEU A 3 11.19 -10.68 -18.33
C LEU A 3 10.34 -9.68 -17.52
N LEU A 4 10.76 -9.34 -16.30
CA LEU A 4 10.12 -8.32 -15.47
C LEU A 4 10.32 -6.89 -16.00
N LYS A 5 11.01 -6.69 -17.13
CA LYS A 5 11.03 -5.39 -17.82
C LYS A 5 9.95 -5.28 -18.90
N ASN A 6 9.35 -6.40 -19.30
CA ASN A 6 8.27 -6.43 -20.28
C ASN A 6 6.93 -6.16 -19.58
N GLY A 7 6.24 -5.09 -19.99
CA GLY A 7 4.93 -4.72 -19.43
C GLY A 7 3.89 -5.81 -19.57
N ALA A 8 3.74 -6.40 -20.76
CA ALA A 8 2.76 -7.47 -21.00
C ALA A 8 3.02 -8.70 -20.12
N PHE A 9 4.30 -9.05 -19.92
CA PHE A 9 4.64 -10.14 -18.99
C PHE A 9 4.24 -9.82 -17.54
N LYS A 10 4.40 -8.57 -17.09
CA LYS A 10 3.98 -8.18 -15.73
C LYS A 10 2.48 -8.31 -15.54
N GLU A 11 1.70 -7.86 -16.51
CA GLU A 11 0.23 -7.95 -16.47
C GLU A 11 -0.22 -9.42 -16.44
N GLU A 12 0.28 -10.25 -17.35
CA GLU A 12 -0.06 -11.69 -17.38
C GLU A 12 0.40 -12.41 -16.11
N PHE A 13 1.57 -12.05 -15.57
CA PHE A 13 2.07 -12.64 -14.33
C PHE A 13 1.22 -12.24 -13.12
N ALA A 14 0.77 -10.98 -13.04
CA ALA A 14 -0.14 -10.54 -11.99
C ALA A 14 -1.48 -11.26 -12.09
N HIS A 15 -2.04 -11.40 -13.29
CA HIS A 15 -3.27 -12.17 -13.53
C HIS A 15 -3.10 -13.63 -13.14
N PHE A 16 -1.99 -14.26 -13.53
CA PHE A 16 -1.67 -15.63 -13.11
C PHE A 16 -1.66 -15.77 -11.59
N LEU A 17 -0.98 -14.87 -10.87
CA LEU A 17 -0.93 -14.91 -9.40
C LEU A 17 -2.31 -14.74 -8.78
N MET A 18 -3.11 -13.82 -9.31
CA MET A 18 -4.49 -13.58 -8.85
C MET A 18 -5.37 -14.82 -9.01
N GLU A 19 -5.26 -15.55 -10.11
CA GLU A 19 -6.02 -16.80 -10.33
C GLU A 19 -5.45 -17.97 -9.51
N GLU A 20 -4.13 -18.06 -9.36
CA GLU A 20 -3.49 -19.13 -8.59
C GLU A 20 -3.92 -19.10 -7.12
N TRP A 21 -3.96 -17.92 -6.52
CA TRP A 21 -4.30 -17.74 -5.11
C TRP A 21 -5.76 -18.08 -4.77
N LYS A 22 -6.65 -18.17 -5.77
CA LYS A 22 -8.04 -18.60 -5.60
C LYS A 22 -8.20 -20.11 -5.40
N LYS A 23 -7.13 -20.90 -5.54
CA LYS A 23 -7.23 -22.36 -5.48
C LYS A 23 -7.32 -22.86 -4.03
N PRO A 24 -8.03 -23.98 -3.79
CA PRO A 24 -8.21 -24.55 -2.45
C PRO A 24 -6.93 -24.73 -1.61
N PRO A 25 -5.75 -25.10 -2.18
CA PRO A 25 -4.53 -25.25 -1.40
C PRO A 25 -4.05 -23.98 -0.68
N TYR A 26 -4.51 -22.79 -1.09
CA TYR A 26 -4.14 -21.52 -0.46
C TYR A 26 -5.06 -21.13 0.71
N GLY A 27 -6.23 -21.76 0.84
CA GLY A 27 -7.17 -21.51 1.96
C GLY A 27 -6.49 -21.63 3.33
N PRO A 28 -5.75 -22.72 3.62
CA PRO A 28 -5.03 -22.86 4.88
C PRO A 28 -3.90 -21.84 5.13
N ILE A 29 -3.35 -21.21 4.08
CA ILE A 29 -2.29 -20.18 4.20
C ILE A 29 -2.93 -18.84 4.61
N ILE A 30 -4.07 -18.53 3.99
CA ILE A 30 -4.90 -17.37 4.29
C ILE A 30 -5.41 -17.51 5.73
N ASP A 31 -5.94 -18.68 6.10
CA ASP A 31 -6.44 -18.99 7.45
C ASP A 31 -7.47 -17.94 7.87
N ARG A 32 -7.35 -17.31 9.04
CA ARG A 32 -8.29 -16.30 9.55
C ARG A 32 -8.00 -14.88 9.08
N LYS A 33 -7.33 -14.72 7.94
CA LYS A 33 -6.94 -13.42 7.39
C LYS A 33 -7.80 -13.09 6.19
N THR A 34 -8.09 -11.82 6.01
CA THR A 34 -8.60 -11.29 4.75
C THR A 34 -7.42 -10.83 3.90
N VAL A 35 -7.33 -11.34 2.67
CA VAL A 35 -6.29 -10.94 1.72
C VAL A 35 -6.90 -10.11 0.62
N TYR A 36 -6.36 -8.91 0.45
CA TYR A 36 -6.72 -8.00 -0.63
C TYR A 36 -5.62 -8.02 -1.70
N ILE A 37 -5.99 -8.28 -2.95
CA ILE A 37 -5.06 -8.21 -4.09
C ILE A 37 -5.60 -7.21 -5.09
N SER A 38 -4.78 -6.21 -5.42
CA SER A 38 -5.13 -5.20 -6.42
C SER A 38 -4.20 -5.20 -7.61
N HIS A 39 -4.80 -5.10 -8.80
CA HIS A 39 -4.08 -5.01 -10.07
C HIS A 39 -4.98 -4.37 -11.13
N GLY A 40 -4.42 -3.51 -11.98
CA GLY A 40 -5.16 -2.90 -13.09
C GLY A 40 -6.41 -2.12 -12.69
N GLY A 41 -6.44 -1.56 -11.47
CA GLY A 41 -7.60 -0.86 -10.92
C GLY A 41 -8.71 -1.76 -10.35
N LYS A 42 -8.52 -3.08 -10.40
CA LYS A 42 -9.40 -4.06 -9.76
C LYS A 42 -8.85 -4.47 -8.41
N CYS A 43 -9.72 -4.72 -7.46
CA CYS A 43 -9.38 -5.35 -6.18
C CYS A 43 -10.21 -6.60 -5.98
N MET A 44 -9.55 -7.68 -5.56
CA MET A 44 -10.18 -8.89 -5.05
C MET A 44 -9.96 -9.00 -3.56
N GLU A 45 -10.96 -9.46 -2.85
CA GLU A 45 -10.94 -9.84 -1.44
C GLU A 45 -11.02 -11.36 -1.36
N MET A 46 -10.17 -11.97 -0.55
CA MET A 46 -10.15 -13.41 -0.33
C MET A 46 -10.21 -13.71 1.16
N GLU A 47 -11.12 -14.58 1.54
CA GLU A 47 -11.32 -15.01 2.92
C GLU A 47 -11.53 -16.52 2.95
N ASN A 48 -10.92 -17.19 3.92
CA ASN A 48 -11.21 -18.59 4.17
C ASN A 48 -12.46 -18.67 5.07
N SER A 49 -13.54 -19.24 4.55
CA SER A 49 -14.75 -19.45 5.36
C SER A 49 -14.55 -20.58 6.37
N GLU A 50 -15.44 -20.67 7.35
CA GLU A 50 -15.41 -21.71 8.39
C GLU A 50 -15.45 -23.14 7.82
N ASP A 51 -16.03 -23.30 6.62
CA ASP A 51 -16.11 -24.57 5.89
C ASP A 51 -14.86 -24.88 5.04
N GLU A 52 -13.74 -24.18 5.27
CA GLU A 52 -12.48 -24.27 4.49
C GLU A 52 -12.66 -24.00 2.99
N MET A 53 -13.75 -23.33 2.63
CA MET A 53 -13.97 -22.85 1.28
C MET A 53 -13.44 -21.44 1.14
N LEU A 54 -12.45 -21.27 0.25
CA LEU A 54 -11.94 -19.97 -0.11
C LEU A 54 -13.01 -19.19 -0.88
N GLN A 55 -13.44 -18.07 -0.31
CA GLN A 55 -14.36 -17.14 -0.95
C GLN A 55 -13.57 -16.02 -1.62
N THR A 56 -14.06 -15.55 -2.77
CA THR A 56 -13.48 -14.42 -3.49
C THR A 56 -14.57 -13.40 -3.80
N LEU A 57 -14.36 -12.15 -3.38
CA LEU A 57 -15.29 -11.04 -3.59
C LEU A 57 -14.57 -9.89 -4.32
N GLU A 58 -15.35 -9.02 -4.95
CA GLU A 58 -14.85 -7.76 -5.54
C GLU A 58 -15.40 -6.57 -4.74
N PRO A 59 -14.68 -6.11 -3.70
CA PRO A 59 -15.19 -5.04 -2.82
C PRO A 59 -15.28 -3.72 -3.59
N SER A 60 -16.49 -3.18 -3.74
CA SER A 60 -16.75 -1.94 -4.49
C SER A 60 -15.95 -0.74 -3.95
N ARG A 61 -15.74 -0.67 -2.63
CA ARG A 61 -14.97 0.40 -1.96
C ARG A 61 -13.48 0.41 -2.30
N LEU A 62 -12.93 -0.71 -2.78
CA LEU A 62 -11.52 -0.85 -3.13
C LEU A 62 -11.28 -0.94 -4.65
N GLN A 63 -12.29 -0.62 -5.46
CA GLN A 63 -12.11 -0.47 -6.91
C GLN A 63 -11.65 0.96 -7.22
N GLY A 64 -10.66 1.13 -8.09
CA GLY A 64 -10.08 2.44 -8.36
C GLY A 64 -9.26 2.49 -9.64
N GLN A 65 -8.74 3.66 -10.00
CA GLN A 65 -7.87 3.81 -11.18
C GLN A 65 -6.38 3.95 -10.82
N HIS A 66 -6.03 3.71 -9.56
CA HIS A 66 -4.66 3.72 -9.07
C HIS A 66 -3.84 2.63 -9.76
N LYS A 67 -2.74 3.04 -10.42
CA LYS A 67 -1.87 2.14 -11.19
C LYS A 67 -0.57 1.82 -10.48
N GLU A 68 -0.07 2.75 -9.67
CA GLU A 68 1.22 2.64 -9.00
C GLU A 68 1.03 2.05 -7.60
N ALA A 69 1.97 1.19 -7.19
CA ALA A 69 1.84 0.39 -5.97
C ALA A 69 1.77 1.26 -4.70
N ASP A 70 2.49 2.37 -4.69
CA ASP A 70 2.49 3.37 -3.63
C ASP A 70 1.11 4.03 -3.43
N THR A 71 0.47 4.47 -4.51
CA THR A 71 -0.87 5.03 -4.49
C THR A 71 -1.93 3.99 -4.12
N LEU A 72 -1.73 2.72 -4.51
CA LEU A 72 -2.58 1.62 -4.09
C LEU A 72 -2.47 1.35 -2.59
N ILE A 73 -1.26 1.30 -2.02
CA ILE A 73 -1.05 1.12 -0.57
C ILE A 73 -1.78 2.23 0.21
N ALA A 74 -1.64 3.47 -0.25
CA ALA A 74 -2.30 4.63 0.34
C ALA A 74 -3.83 4.56 0.24
N PHE A 75 -4.35 4.18 -0.93
CA PHE A 75 -5.78 4.01 -1.17
C PHE A 75 -6.40 2.92 -0.28
N HIS A 76 -5.70 1.79 -0.13
CA HIS A 76 -6.11 0.73 0.81
C HIS A 76 -6.10 1.22 2.25
N GLY A 77 -5.01 1.86 2.68
CA GLY A 77 -4.88 2.41 4.03
C GLY A 77 -6.01 3.36 4.41
N LYS A 78 -6.38 4.27 3.50
CA LYS A 78 -7.49 5.22 3.69
C LYS A 78 -8.86 4.56 3.84
N ASN A 79 -9.03 3.35 3.31
CA ASN A 79 -10.27 2.59 3.41
C ASN A 79 -10.34 1.69 4.65
N ILE A 80 -9.31 1.69 5.50
CA ILE A 80 -9.32 1.04 6.81
C ILE A 80 -9.88 2.04 7.81
N THR A 81 -10.83 1.61 8.66
CA THR A 81 -11.52 2.49 9.61
C THR A 81 -11.11 2.25 11.05
N THR A 82 -10.47 1.12 11.36
CA THR A 82 -10.02 0.79 12.72
C THR A 82 -8.75 -0.06 12.69
N GLY A 83 -7.95 0.02 13.77
CA GLY A 83 -6.79 -0.84 13.98
C GLY A 83 -5.44 -0.20 13.64
N ASN A 84 -4.46 -1.05 13.35
CA ASN A 84 -3.09 -0.65 13.03
C ASN A 84 -2.76 -1.00 11.58
N ILE A 85 -2.11 -0.08 10.87
CA ILE A 85 -1.64 -0.25 9.51
C ILE A 85 -0.13 -0.50 9.54
N LEU A 86 0.31 -1.61 8.95
CA LEU A 86 1.72 -1.86 8.63
C LEU A 86 1.90 -1.86 7.11
N ALA A 87 2.48 -0.78 6.58
CA ALA A 87 2.83 -0.70 5.18
C ALA A 87 4.25 -1.22 4.97
N ARG A 88 4.43 -2.29 4.18
CA ARG A 88 5.76 -2.79 3.81
C ARG A 88 6.15 -2.27 2.44
N SER A 89 7.21 -1.49 2.36
CA SER A 89 7.76 -1.01 1.08
C SER A 89 9.21 -0.57 1.26
N THR A 90 10.00 -0.65 0.20
CA THR A 90 11.36 -0.08 0.13
C THR A 90 11.38 1.29 -0.53
N ASP A 91 10.22 1.74 -1.01
CA ASP A 91 10.06 3.00 -1.72
C ASP A 91 9.73 4.13 -0.73
N THR A 92 10.52 5.19 -0.74
CA THR A 92 10.32 6.36 0.12
C THR A 92 9.08 7.16 -0.26
N ASP A 93 8.58 7.03 -1.48
CA ASP A 93 7.38 7.74 -1.94
C ASP A 93 6.16 7.28 -1.12
N VAL A 94 6.11 5.99 -0.74
CA VAL A 94 5.11 5.45 0.19
C VAL A 94 5.16 6.15 1.55
N LEU A 95 6.35 6.41 2.10
CA LEU A 95 6.48 7.10 3.38
C LEU A 95 5.88 8.51 3.31
N ILE A 96 6.22 9.26 2.27
CA ILE A 96 5.74 10.63 2.11
C ILE A 96 4.23 10.66 1.90
N ILE A 97 3.70 9.73 1.09
CA ILE A 97 2.27 9.63 0.87
C ILE A 97 1.53 9.29 2.17
N LEU A 98 2.01 8.32 2.95
CA LEU A 98 1.41 7.97 4.23
C LEU A 98 1.45 9.12 5.24
N LEU A 99 2.57 9.86 5.29
CA LEU A 99 2.70 11.04 6.15
C LEU A 99 1.64 12.09 5.83
N GLY A 100 1.43 12.43 4.56
CA GLY A 100 0.42 13.45 4.23
C GLY A 100 -1.03 12.97 4.27
N LEU A 101 -1.27 11.66 4.33
CA LEU A 101 -2.63 11.12 4.47
C LEU A 101 -3.02 10.78 5.91
N VAL A 102 -2.08 10.83 6.86
CA VAL A 102 -2.31 10.46 8.26
C VAL A 102 -3.46 11.24 8.90
N GLY A 103 -3.62 12.53 8.59
CA GLY A 103 -4.72 13.35 9.09
C GLY A 103 -6.10 12.89 8.58
N SER A 104 -6.15 12.19 7.44
CA SER A 104 -7.38 11.59 6.90
C SER A 104 -7.66 10.17 7.41
N MET A 105 -6.76 9.62 8.22
CA MET A 105 -6.80 8.27 8.78
C MET A 105 -6.87 8.33 10.32
N GLU A 106 -7.78 9.16 10.83
CA GLU A 106 -7.94 9.38 12.27
C GLU A 106 -8.23 8.06 13.02
N GLY A 107 -7.61 7.91 14.20
CA GLY A 107 -7.79 6.72 15.05
C GLY A 107 -6.98 5.49 14.62
N LEU A 108 -6.17 5.58 13.54
CA LEU A 108 -5.28 4.50 13.11
C LEU A 108 -3.84 4.76 13.56
N SER A 109 -3.15 3.70 13.99
CA SER A 109 -1.69 3.72 14.13
C SER A 109 -1.06 3.24 12.84
N ILE A 110 -0.20 4.05 12.24
CA ILE A 110 0.43 3.76 10.96
C ILE A 110 1.93 3.59 11.16
N MET A 111 2.44 2.44 10.71
CA MET A 111 3.85 2.10 10.72
C MET A 111 4.27 1.63 9.33
N MET A 112 5.51 1.90 8.98
CA MET A 112 6.12 1.42 7.75
C MET A 112 7.26 0.46 8.06
N ASP A 113 7.22 -0.73 7.45
CA ASP A 113 8.34 -1.67 7.44
C ASP A 113 9.20 -1.37 6.20
N TYR A 114 10.34 -0.73 6.43
CA TYR A 114 11.20 -0.19 5.38
C TYR A 114 12.60 -0.80 5.48
N GLY A 115 13.14 -1.26 4.35
CA GLY A 115 14.53 -1.72 4.31
C GLY A 115 14.88 -2.57 3.11
N SER A 116 16.15 -2.93 3.00
CA SER A 116 16.63 -3.89 2.02
C SER A 116 17.76 -4.72 2.62
N GLY A 117 17.84 -6.00 2.26
CA GLY A 117 18.82 -6.93 2.81
C GLY A 117 18.72 -7.05 4.33
N ASN A 118 19.81 -6.73 5.04
CA ASN A 118 19.90 -6.80 6.51
C ASN A 118 19.55 -5.47 7.21
N GLN A 119 19.04 -4.47 6.49
CA GLN A 119 18.74 -3.14 7.04
C GLN A 119 17.23 -2.84 7.07
N TRP A 120 16.46 -3.72 7.70
CA TRP A 120 15.04 -3.50 7.96
C TRP A 120 14.85 -2.64 9.21
N ARG A 121 13.92 -1.68 9.13
CA ARG A 121 13.54 -0.81 10.23
C ARG A 121 12.05 -0.52 10.17
N TYR A 122 11.46 -0.38 11.35
CA TYR A 122 10.12 0.13 11.50
C TYR A 122 10.14 1.65 11.66
N ILE A 123 9.33 2.34 10.87
CA ILE A 123 9.15 3.78 10.92
C ILE A 123 7.74 4.06 11.42
N TYR A 124 7.62 4.66 12.60
CA TYR A 124 6.34 5.04 13.21
C TYR A 124 5.79 6.31 12.55
N VAL A 125 5.06 6.14 11.44
CA VAL A 125 4.57 7.23 10.60
C VAL A 125 3.66 8.17 11.39
N SER A 126 2.75 7.64 12.21
CA SER A 126 1.85 8.45 13.04
C SER A 126 2.60 9.34 14.03
N GLU A 127 3.70 8.87 14.62
CA GLU A 127 4.51 9.66 15.56
C GLU A 127 5.26 10.78 14.85
N ILE A 128 5.87 10.47 13.71
CA ILE A 128 6.56 11.48 12.89
C ILE A 128 5.57 12.57 12.45
N ALA A 129 4.38 12.17 12.01
CA ALA A 129 3.33 13.10 11.63
C ALA A 129 2.94 14.05 12.78
N ALA A 130 2.73 13.51 13.99
CA ALA A 130 2.42 14.33 15.16
C ALA A 130 3.53 15.35 15.45
N ILE A 131 4.80 14.94 15.37
CA ILE A 131 5.96 15.84 15.57
C ILE A 131 6.01 16.94 14.48
N LEU A 132 5.69 16.61 13.23
CA LEU A 132 5.67 17.58 12.14
C LEU A 132 4.55 18.61 12.31
N GLU A 133 3.35 18.16 12.68
CA GLU A 133 2.21 19.05 12.94
C GLU A 133 2.41 19.93 14.18
N GLU A 134 3.09 19.42 15.21
CA GLU A 134 3.48 20.22 16.39
C GLU A 134 4.45 21.34 16.00
N LYS A 135 5.38 21.07 15.07
CA LYS A 135 6.32 22.08 14.59
C LYS A 135 5.63 23.15 13.72
N HIS A 136 4.75 22.72 12.83
CA HIS A 136 3.96 23.63 12.00
C HIS A 136 2.71 22.93 11.50
N SER A 137 1.54 23.52 11.78
CA SER A 137 0.26 22.99 11.32
C SER A 137 0.20 22.93 9.78
N GLY A 138 -0.29 21.82 9.24
CA GLY A 138 -0.39 21.54 7.81
C GLY A 138 0.91 21.07 7.15
N LEU A 139 1.98 20.85 7.91
CA LEU A 139 3.26 20.41 7.34
C LEU A 139 3.16 19.02 6.71
N THR A 140 2.40 18.10 7.30
CA THR A 140 2.21 16.76 6.75
C THR A 140 1.49 16.80 5.40
N GLU A 141 0.43 17.59 5.28
CA GLU A 141 -0.29 17.80 4.02
C GLU A 141 0.60 18.46 2.95
N ALA A 142 1.43 19.42 3.35
CA ALA A 142 2.36 20.09 2.43
C ALA A 142 3.41 19.12 1.83
N LEU A 143 3.79 18.06 2.54
CA LEU A 143 4.76 17.07 2.03
C LEU A 143 4.25 16.34 0.78
N LEU A 144 2.94 16.09 0.65
CA LEU A 144 2.37 15.51 -0.57
C LEU A 144 2.58 16.43 -1.78
N GLY A 145 2.33 17.72 -1.60
CA GLY A 145 2.55 18.73 -2.63
C GLY A 145 4.01 18.83 -3.04
N LEU A 146 4.93 18.80 -2.05
CA LEU A 146 6.37 18.81 -2.31
C LEU A 146 6.85 17.56 -3.04
N HIS A 147 6.32 16.38 -2.68
CA HIS A 147 6.64 15.13 -3.37
C HIS A 147 6.19 15.13 -4.84
N ALA A 148 5.01 15.70 -5.12
CA ALA A 148 4.52 15.87 -6.50
C ALA A 148 5.39 16.83 -7.33
N ILE A 149 6.06 17.78 -6.69
CA ILE A 149 7.03 18.67 -7.34
C ILE A 149 8.36 17.94 -7.43
N LYS A 150 8.62 17.27 -8.56
CA LYS A 150 9.98 16.87 -8.93
C LYS A 150 10.81 18.14 -9.17
N VAL A 151 11.42 18.69 -8.12
CA VAL A 151 12.32 19.83 -8.24
C VAL A 151 13.49 19.42 -9.13
N VAL A 152 13.49 19.87 -10.38
CA VAL A 152 14.69 19.90 -11.20
C VAL A 152 15.49 21.12 -10.74
N ILE A 153 16.49 20.91 -9.88
CA ILE A 153 17.46 21.96 -9.57
C ILE A 153 18.37 22.10 -10.79
N LEU A 154 17.99 22.99 -11.72
CA LEU A 154 18.89 23.44 -12.78
C LEU A 154 19.90 24.41 -12.15
N HIS A 155 21.13 23.97 -11.93
CA HIS A 155 22.24 24.89 -11.76
C HIS A 155 22.56 25.49 -13.13
N SER A 156 22.24 26.75 -13.35
CA SER A 156 22.88 27.54 -14.41
C SER A 156 24.31 27.87 -13.96
N ALA A 157 25.29 27.41 -14.73
CA ALA A 157 26.68 27.81 -14.61
C ALA A 157 26.88 29.29 -14.97
#